data_AF-A0A7G7MSQ5-F1
#
_entry.id   AF-A0A7G7MSQ5-F1
#
_cell.length_a   1.000
_cell.length_b   1.000
_cell.length_c   1.000
_cell.angle_alpha   90.00
_cell.angle_beta   90.00
_cell.angle_gamma   90.00
#
_symmetry.space_group_name_H-M   'P 1'
#
loop_
_entity.id
_entity.type
_entity.pdbx_description
1 polymer ?
#
loop_
_entity_poly.entity_id
_entity_poly.type
_entity_poly.pdbx_seq_one_letter_code
_entity_poly.pdbx_strand_id
1 'polypeptide(L)'
;MRQRWSDVGFLHWAIDPAAVAHLYPPGVRPDVIDGRTYVGLVPFRMVGAGFAHGPGVPWAGTFLEANVRLYSVDERGRRGVLFLSLDTDRAVIVAGARTVFGLPYRWARMRYRAEGGVHRYAARLRWPGATAESRIGLRPGAPAPDGELERFLTARWGLHVAHLGRTLHVRNAHPPWPLRTAEVTELDDGLVASVGLGHLVSGPPDHVLFSDGVPVSFGTPTRVR
;
A
#
# COMPACT_ATOMS: atom_id res chain seq x y z
N MET A 1 2.32 -11.63 -14.02
CA MET A 1 2.31 -12.40 -12.76
C MET A 1 0.85 -12.46 -12.29
N ARG A 2 0.34 -13.64 -11.92
CA ARG A 2 -0.94 -13.76 -11.22
C ARG A 2 -0.61 -13.92 -9.74
N GLN A 3 -1.03 -12.96 -8.93
CA GLN A 3 -0.91 -13.01 -7.47
C GLN A 3 -2.27 -12.65 -6.88
N ARG A 4 -2.57 -13.10 -5.66
CA ARG A 4 -3.79 -12.70 -4.94
C ARG A 4 -3.39 -11.85 -3.74
N TRP A 5 -3.94 -10.65 -3.64
CA TRP A 5 -3.88 -9.89 -2.39
C TRP A 5 -5.05 -10.36 -1.54
N SER A 6 -4.78 -10.79 -0.31
CA SER A 6 -5.72 -11.41 0.61
C SER A 6 -5.64 -10.73 1.95
N ASP A 7 -6.76 -10.69 2.69
CA ASP A 7 -6.84 -10.09 4.02
C ASP A 7 -6.23 -8.68 4.03
N VAL A 8 -6.82 -7.77 3.24
CA VAL A 8 -6.27 -6.44 3.00
C VAL A 8 -6.93 -5.46 3.97
N GLY A 9 -6.13 -4.91 4.88
CA GLY A 9 -6.54 -3.77 5.69
C GLY A 9 -6.22 -2.46 4.97
N PHE A 10 -7.13 -1.49 5.03
CA PHE A 10 -6.87 -0.14 4.56
C PHE A 10 -7.16 0.85 5.68
N LEU A 11 -6.15 1.58 6.13
CA LEU A 11 -6.26 2.63 7.13
C LEU A 11 -5.85 3.95 6.47
N HIS A 12 -6.70 4.96 6.50
CA HIS A 12 -6.43 6.24 5.85
C HIS A 12 -6.63 7.42 6.79
N TRP A 13 -5.74 8.39 6.67
CA TRP A 13 -5.82 9.68 7.36
C TRP A 13 -5.90 10.79 6.31
N ALA A 14 -6.90 11.66 6.45
CA ALA A 14 -7.08 12.84 5.64
C ALA A 14 -6.03 13.88 6.04
N ILE A 15 -5.31 14.42 5.05
CA ILE A 15 -4.25 15.40 5.26
C ILE A 15 -4.38 16.54 4.25
N ASP A 16 -3.72 17.65 4.54
CA ASP A 16 -3.56 18.75 3.60
C ASP A 16 -2.66 18.32 2.43
N PRO A 17 -3.11 18.41 1.16
CA PRO A 17 -2.27 18.10 0.01
C PRO A 17 -0.98 18.93 -0.06
N ALA A 18 -0.97 20.17 0.44
CA ALA A 18 0.23 21.01 0.44
C ALA A 18 1.33 20.44 1.35
N ALA A 19 0.96 19.77 2.45
CA ALA A 19 1.91 19.19 3.41
C ALA A 19 2.76 18.07 2.80
N VAL A 20 2.26 17.38 1.77
CA VAL A 20 2.95 16.24 1.13
C VAL A 20 3.37 16.51 -0.32
N ALA A 21 3.02 17.65 -0.91
CA ALA A 21 3.30 17.97 -2.31
C ALA A 21 4.79 17.83 -2.67
N HIS A 22 5.68 18.17 -1.75
CA HIS A 22 7.14 18.08 -1.91
C HIS A 22 7.67 16.64 -2.06
N LEU A 23 6.87 15.62 -1.73
CA LEU A 23 7.24 14.20 -1.85
C LEU A 23 6.97 13.63 -3.24
N TYR A 24 6.21 14.35 -4.08
CA TYR A 24 5.81 13.86 -5.39
C TYR A 24 6.91 14.12 -6.42
N PRO A 25 7.16 13.18 -7.33
CA PRO A 25 8.12 13.39 -8.40
C PRO A 25 7.58 14.36 -9.46
N PRO A 26 8.45 14.93 -10.32
CA PRO A 26 8.03 15.86 -11.36
C PRO A 26 6.92 15.31 -12.27
N GLY A 27 5.96 16.16 -12.62
CA GLY A 27 4.80 15.81 -13.46
C GLY A 27 3.69 15.04 -12.72
N VAL A 28 3.79 14.93 -11.38
CA VAL A 28 2.78 14.27 -10.53
C VAL A 28 2.48 15.17 -9.34
N ARG A 29 1.23 15.21 -8.92
CA ARG A 29 0.75 15.98 -7.77
C ARG A 29 -0.18 15.14 -6.89
N PRO A 30 -0.49 15.60 -5.66
CA PRO A 30 -1.54 14.99 -4.86
C PRO A 30 -2.87 14.88 -5.63
N ASP A 31 -3.47 13.70 -5.60
CA ASP A 31 -4.88 13.52 -5.97
C ASP A 31 -5.75 13.96 -4.78
N VAL A 32 -6.81 14.70 -5.06
CA VAL A 32 -7.59 15.42 -4.05
C VAL A 32 -9.07 15.13 -4.23
N ILE A 33 -9.76 14.88 -3.11
CA ILE A 33 -11.21 14.76 -3.01
C ILE A 33 -11.65 15.64 -1.83
N ASP A 34 -12.67 16.47 -2.05
CA ASP A 34 -13.19 17.40 -1.03
C ASP A 34 -12.12 18.24 -0.33
N GLY A 35 -11.12 18.69 -1.09
CA GLY A 35 -10.00 19.50 -0.59
C GLY A 35 -8.95 18.75 0.23
N ARG A 36 -9.07 17.43 0.38
CA ARG A 36 -8.13 16.58 1.13
C ARG A 36 -7.40 15.59 0.23
N THR A 37 -6.19 15.23 0.63
CA THR A 37 -5.54 13.99 0.16
C THR A 37 -5.35 13.06 1.35
N TYR A 38 -4.78 11.87 1.13
CA TYR A 38 -4.72 10.85 2.17
C TYR A 38 -3.34 10.21 2.28
N VAL A 39 -2.98 9.87 3.51
CA VAL A 39 -1.95 8.86 3.80
C VAL A 39 -2.66 7.53 3.98
N GLY A 40 -2.22 6.50 3.25
CA GLY A 40 -2.72 5.15 3.41
C GLY A 40 -1.69 4.23 4.04
N LEU A 41 -2.07 3.50 5.09
CA LEU A 41 -1.35 2.35 5.63
C LEU A 41 -2.12 1.07 5.27
N VAL A 42 -1.51 0.22 4.45
CA VAL A 42 -2.20 -0.95 3.87
C VAL A 42 -1.42 -2.22 4.17
N PRO A 43 -1.71 -2.92 5.29
CA PRO A 43 -1.20 -4.26 5.55
C PRO A 43 -2.03 -5.32 4.81
N PHE A 44 -1.36 -6.30 4.21
CA PHE A 44 -2.03 -7.40 3.53
C PHE A 44 -1.14 -8.63 3.35
N ARG A 45 -1.77 -9.72 2.93
CA ARG A 45 -1.09 -10.95 2.51
C ARG A 45 -1.05 -11.04 1.00
N MET A 46 0.14 -11.24 0.46
CA MET A 46 0.32 -11.64 -0.92
C MET A 46 0.39 -13.17 -0.99
N VAL A 47 -0.55 -13.78 -1.69
CA VAL A 47 -0.68 -15.25 -1.80
C VAL A 47 -0.40 -15.67 -3.25
N GLY A 48 0.48 -16.65 -3.41
CA GLY A 48 0.72 -17.31 -4.69
C GLY A 48 1.50 -16.46 -5.69
N ALA A 49 2.44 -15.63 -5.23
CA ALA A 49 3.32 -14.91 -6.15
C ALA A 49 4.19 -15.92 -6.93
N GLY A 50 4.13 -15.88 -8.26
CA GLY A 50 4.91 -16.75 -9.14
C GLY A 50 5.06 -16.18 -10.55
N PHE A 51 6.15 -16.54 -11.24
CA PHE A 51 6.37 -16.21 -12.65
C PHE A 51 5.56 -17.14 -13.56
N ALA A 52 5.02 -16.60 -14.66
CA ALA A 52 4.02 -17.27 -15.49
C ALA A 52 4.54 -18.43 -16.38
N HIS A 53 5.86 -18.67 -16.46
CA HIS A 53 6.44 -19.67 -17.38
C HIS A 53 7.59 -20.49 -16.75
N GLY A 54 7.38 -21.05 -15.56
CA GLY A 54 8.34 -21.96 -14.92
C GLY A 54 7.73 -22.71 -13.73
N PRO A 55 8.38 -23.78 -13.24
CA PRO A 55 7.92 -24.48 -12.04
C PRO A 55 7.79 -23.47 -10.90
N GLY A 56 6.64 -23.52 -10.20
CA GLY A 56 6.29 -22.56 -9.16
C GLY A 56 7.46 -22.36 -8.20
N VAL A 57 7.90 -21.11 -8.06
CA VAL A 57 9.08 -20.73 -7.27
C VAL A 57 8.72 -20.94 -5.78
N PRO A 58 9.25 -21.96 -5.08
CA PRO A 58 8.78 -22.35 -3.73
C PRO A 58 8.96 -21.23 -2.68
N TRP A 59 9.88 -20.32 -2.95
CA TRP A 59 10.31 -19.19 -2.12
C TRP A 59 9.67 -17.86 -2.55
N ALA A 60 8.63 -17.89 -3.40
CA ALA A 60 7.76 -16.74 -3.67
C ALA A 60 6.38 -16.84 -2.96
N GLY A 61 5.93 -18.06 -2.61
CA GLY A 61 4.75 -18.43 -1.79
C GLY A 61 3.78 -17.35 -1.26
N THR A 62 3.45 -17.43 0.03
CA THR A 62 2.61 -16.44 0.73
C THR A 62 3.49 -15.57 1.62
N PHE A 63 3.37 -14.25 1.51
CA PHE A 63 4.08 -13.30 2.36
C PHE A 63 3.20 -12.16 2.84
N LEU A 64 3.74 -11.41 3.79
CA LEU A 64 3.14 -10.19 4.28
C LEU A 64 3.79 -8.99 3.62
N GLU A 65 2.96 -8.01 3.32
CA GLU A 65 3.38 -6.69 2.88
C GLU A 65 2.58 -5.63 3.62
N ALA A 66 3.24 -4.55 4.03
CA ALA A 66 2.60 -3.34 4.49
C ALA A 66 3.16 -2.17 3.67
N ASN A 67 2.30 -1.33 3.13
CA ASN A 67 2.74 -0.14 2.41
C ASN A 67 2.22 1.13 3.07
N VAL A 68 3.08 2.14 3.11
CA VAL A 68 2.69 3.53 3.34
C VAL A 68 2.68 4.22 1.99
N ARG A 69 1.52 4.78 1.62
CA ARG A 69 1.28 5.35 0.31
C ARG A 69 0.55 6.67 0.36
N LEU A 70 0.77 7.46 -0.70
CA LEU A 70 0.02 8.67 -1.00
C LEU A 70 -0.78 8.49 -2.30
N TYR A 71 -1.73 9.39 -2.54
CA TYR A 71 -2.60 9.37 -3.72
C TYR A 71 -2.13 10.41 -4.72
N SER A 72 -2.04 10.01 -5.98
CA SER A 72 -1.34 10.78 -7.01
C SER A 72 -2.13 10.87 -8.30
N VAL A 73 -1.98 11.99 -8.99
CA VAL A 73 -2.49 12.20 -10.34
C VAL A 73 -1.43 12.90 -11.18
N ASP A 74 -1.23 12.46 -12.42
CA ASP A 74 -0.33 13.13 -13.35
C ASP A 74 -1.05 14.19 -14.20
N GLU A 75 -0.28 14.91 -15.00
CA GLU A 75 -0.79 15.95 -15.91
C GLU A 75 -1.79 15.44 -16.96
N ARG A 76 -1.82 14.12 -17.20
CA ARG A 76 -2.74 13.46 -18.13
C ARG A 76 -4.01 12.96 -17.42
N GLY A 77 -4.16 13.24 -16.13
CA GLY A 77 -5.28 12.79 -15.31
C GLY A 77 -5.21 11.32 -14.91
N ARG A 78 -4.07 10.64 -15.11
CA ARG A 78 -3.91 9.24 -14.68
C ARG A 78 -3.74 9.20 -13.17
N ARG A 79 -4.70 8.61 -12.48
CA ARG A 79 -4.69 8.46 -11.02
C ARG A 79 -3.97 7.19 -10.61
N GLY A 80 -3.20 7.28 -9.54
CA GLY A 80 -2.43 6.16 -9.00
C GLY A 80 -2.01 6.39 -7.56
N VAL A 81 -1.12 5.53 -7.09
CA VAL A 81 -0.49 5.67 -5.77
C VAL A 81 1.00 5.99 -5.91
N LEU A 82 1.53 6.69 -4.91
CA LEU A 82 2.95 6.91 -4.71
C LEU A 82 3.33 6.15 -3.44
N PHE A 83 4.17 5.12 -3.54
CA PHE A 83 4.64 4.40 -2.37
C PHE A 83 5.78 5.17 -1.71
N LEU A 84 5.66 5.41 -0.41
CA LEU A 84 6.74 5.91 0.43
C LEU A 84 7.51 4.76 1.09
N SER A 85 6.82 3.66 1.37
CA SER A 85 7.43 2.39 1.78
C SER A 85 6.66 1.18 1.26
N LEU A 86 7.40 0.10 1.05
CA LEU A 86 6.88 -1.25 0.79
C LEU A 86 7.61 -2.23 1.72
N ASP A 87 7.01 -2.54 2.85
CA ASP A 87 7.60 -3.37 3.90
C ASP A 87 7.21 -4.82 3.70
N THR A 88 8.18 -5.73 3.56
CA THR A 88 7.90 -7.15 3.33
C THR A 88 8.82 -8.07 4.13
N ASP A 89 8.29 -9.25 4.47
CA ASP A 89 9.07 -10.32 5.11
C ASP A 89 9.93 -11.15 4.13
N ARG A 90 9.81 -10.93 2.81
CA ARG A 90 10.65 -11.58 1.79
C ARG A 90 11.75 -10.67 1.26
N ALA A 91 12.94 -10.78 1.85
CA ALA A 91 14.14 -10.04 1.47
C ALA A 91 14.55 -10.19 -0.02
N VAL A 92 14.20 -11.30 -0.66
CA VAL A 92 14.46 -11.53 -2.10
C VAL A 92 13.72 -10.56 -3.00
N ILE A 93 12.47 -10.25 -2.66
CA ILE A 93 11.63 -9.32 -3.43
C ILE A 93 12.21 -7.91 -3.31
N VAL A 94 12.73 -7.56 -2.14
CA VAL A 94 13.43 -6.29 -1.87
C VAL A 94 14.62 -6.10 -2.81
N ALA A 95 15.45 -7.13 -3.01
CA ALA A 95 16.66 -7.04 -3.83
C ALA A 95 16.36 -6.86 -5.34
N GLY A 96 15.34 -7.55 -5.86
CA GLY A 96 14.94 -7.44 -7.27
C GLY A 96 14.16 -6.15 -7.58
N ALA A 97 13.23 -5.75 -6.71
CA ALA A 97 12.32 -4.64 -6.97
C ALA A 97 12.97 -3.25 -6.80
N ARG A 98 13.89 -3.09 -5.84
CA ARG A 98 14.64 -1.82 -5.66
C ARG A 98 15.50 -1.50 -6.89
N THR A 99 16.20 -2.51 -7.39
CA THR A 99 17.19 -2.37 -8.47
C THR A 99 16.53 -2.10 -9.83
N VAL A 100 15.38 -2.73 -10.11
CA VAL A 100 14.74 -2.67 -11.43
C VAL A 100 13.64 -1.60 -11.52
N PHE A 101 12.91 -1.34 -10.43
CA PHE A 101 11.72 -0.48 -10.45
C PHE A 101 11.84 0.76 -9.56
N GLY A 102 12.94 0.93 -8.82
CA GLY A 102 13.12 2.09 -7.91
C GLY A 102 12.15 2.14 -6.73
N LEU A 103 11.46 1.03 -6.44
CA LEU A 103 10.45 0.98 -5.38
C LEU A 103 11.10 0.96 -3.99
N PRO A 104 10.51 1.64 -2.98
CA PRO A 104 11.09 1.79 -1.64
C PRO A 104 10.86 0.54 -0.76
N TYR A 105 11.25 -0.64 -1.26
CA TYR A 105 11.09 -1.88 -0.51
C TYR A 105 12.01 -1.92 0.71
N ARG A 106 11.49 -2.26 1.89
CA ARG A 106 12.26 -2.43 3.12
C ARG A 106 12.00 -3.82 3.69
N TRP A 107 13.02 -4.41 4.28
CA TRP A 107 12.88 -5.71 4.93
C TRP A 107 12.30 -5.54 6.34
N ALA A 108 11.25 -6.30 6.64
CA ALA A 108 10.59 -6.31 7.93
C ALA A 108 10.36 -7.74 8.41
N ARG A 109 10.44 -7.99 9.71
CA ARG A 109 9.87 -9.20 10.30
C ARG A 109 8.38 -8.98 10.46
N MET A 110 7.55 -9.81 9.83
CA MET A 110 6.10 -9.66 9.89
C MET A 110 5.40 -10.91 10.45
N ARG A 111 4.21 -10.72 11.01
CA ARG A 111 3.32 -11.77 11.49
C ARG A 111 1.87 -11.42 11.17
N TYR A 112 1.07 -12.44 10.91
CA TYR A 112 -0.36 -12.33 10.72
C TYR A 112 -1.10 -13.42 11.46
N ARG A 113 -2.23 -13.08 12.08
CA ARG A 113 -3.18 -14.03 12.66
C ARG A 113 -4.61 -13.54 12.44
N ALA A 114 -5.52 -14.47 12.20
CA ALA A 114 -6.96 -14.21 12.21
C ALA A 114 -7.59 -15.12 13.27
N GLU A 115 -8.18 -14.53 14.31
CA GLU A 115 -8.76 -15.25 15.44
C GLU A 115 -9.92 -14.44 16.02
N GLY A 116 -11.04 -15.10 16.37
CA GLY A 116 -12.21 -14.42 16.92
C GLY A 116 -12.78 -13.32 16.03
N GLY A 117 -12.66 -13.45 14.70
CA GLY A 117 -13.09 -12.44 13.73
C GLY A 117 -12.19 -11.20 13.63
N VAL A 118 -11.04 -11.19 14.31
CA VAL A 118 -10.06 -10.08 14.26
C VAL A 118 -8.83 -10.50 13.47
N HIS A 119 -8.45 -9.68 12.51
CA HIS A 119 -7.24 -9.81 11.70
C HIS A 119 -6.14 -8.96 12.30
N ARG A 120 -5.05 -9.58 12.74
CA ARG A 120 -3.90 -8.92 13.38
C ARG A 120 -2.67 -9.00 12.50
N TYR A 121 -2.06 -7.84 12.28
CA TYR A 121 -0.81 -7.66 11.56
C TYR A 121 0.23 -7.09 12.51
N ALA A 122 1.43 -7.65 12.47
CA ALA A 122 2.58 -7.07 13.15
C ALA A 122 3.75 -6.96 12.19
N ALA A 123 4.48 -5.85 12.24
CA ALA A 123 5.69 -5.63 11.46
C ALA A 123 6.77 -4.99 12.32
N ARG A 124 8.02 -5.39 12.12
CA ARG A 124 9.21 -4.75 12.72
C ARG A 124 10.28 -4.60 11.64
N LEU A 125 10.63 -3.36 11.31
CA LEU A 125 11.69 -3.10 10.34
C LEU A 125 13.02 -3.71 10.79
N ARG A 126 13.75 -4.28 9.84
CA ARG A 126 15.07 -4.92 10.05
C ARG A 126 16.15 -4.25 9.22
N TRP A 127 16.01 -2.94 8.98
CA TRP A 127 16.95 -2.15 8.20
C TRP A 127 17.96 -1.41 9.10
N PRO A 128 19.25 -1.29 8.70
CA PRO A 128 20.23 -0.53 9.49
C PRO A 128 19.78 0.92 9.69
N GLY A 129 19.70 1.37 10.96
CA GLY A 129 19.40 2.75 11.31
C GLY A 129 17.91 3.12 11.44
N ALA A 130 16.98 2.18 11.26
CA ALA A 130 15.55 2.43 11.48
C ALA A 130 14.87 1.29 12.24
N THR A 131 14.42 1.58 13.46
CA THR A 131 13.59 0.68 14.27
C THR A 131 12.17 1.23 14.31
N ALA A 132 11.34 0.81 13.35
CA ALA A 132 9.89 1.04 13.42
C ALA A 132 9.18 -0.29 13.63
N GLU A 133 8.18 -0.27 14.49
CA GLU A 133 7.27 -1.39 14.73
C GLU A 133 5.86 -0.95 14.40
N SER A 134 5.01 -1.90 14.02
CA SER A 134 3.59 -1.67 13.78
C SER A 134 2.79 -2.87 14.25
N ARG A 135 1.70 -2.62 14.96
CA ARG A 135 0.70 -3.61 15.38
C ARG A 135 -0.68 -3.05 15.05
N ILE A 136 -1.41 -3.80 14.24
CA ILE A 136 -2.71 -3.40 13.69
C ILE A 136 -3.67 -4.57 13.90
N GLY A 137 -4.83 -4.30 14.49
CA GLY A 137 -5.91 -5.26 14.65
C GLY A 137 -7.19 -4.72 14.03
N LEU A 138 -7.74 -5.41 13.03
CA LEU A 138 -8.96 -5.01 12.33
C LEU A 138 -10.05 -6.05 12.50
N ARG A 139 -11.26 -5.61 12.84
CA ARG A 139 -12.47 -6.44 12.83
C ARG A 139 -13.35 -6.04 11.65
N PRO A 140 -13.43 -6.85 10.57
CA PRO A 140 -14.29 -6.55 9.43
C PRO A 140 -15.78 -6.57 9.81
N GLY A 141 -16.52 -5.56 9.35
CA GLY A 141 -17.94 -5.34 9.59
C GLY A 141 -18.82 -5.68 8.38
N ALA A 142 -19.88 -4.89 8.16
CA ALA A 142 -20.77 -5.03 7.01
C ALA A 142 -20.08 -4.63 5.69
N PRO A 143 -20.63 -5.01 4.51
CA PRO A 143 -20.20 -4.47 3.22
C PRO A 143 -20.09 -2.94 3.26
N ALA A 144 -18.99 -2.40 2.73
CA ALA A 144 -18.79 -0.97 2.65
C ALA A 144 -19.69 -0.35 1.57
N PRO A 145 -20.09 0.93 1.70
CA PRO A 145 -20.76 1.63 0.62
C PRO A 145 -19.84 1.72 -0.61
N ASP A 146 -20.43 1.71 -1.80
CA ASP A 146 -19.71 2.05 -3.04
C ASP A 146 -19.78 3.58 -3.26
N GLY A 147 -19.14 4.33 -2.36
CA GLY A 147 -19.09 5.78 -2.37
C GLY A 147 -17.91 6.34 -3.17
N GLU A 148 -17.92 7.66 -3.39
CA GLU A 148 -16.81 8.34 -4.07
C GLU A 148 -15.50 8.21 -3.28
N LEU A 149 -15.57 8.31 -1.95
CA LEU A 149 -14.41 8.17 -1.08
C LEU A 149 -13.82 6.75 -1.12
N GLU A 150 -14.64 5.70 -1.05
CA GLU A 150 -14.15 4.31 -1.12
C GLU A 150 -13.45 4.03 -2.45
N ARG A 151 -14.03 4.49 -3.56
CA ARG A 151 -13.39 4.43 -4.88
C ARG A 151 -12.13 5.28 -4.92
N PHE A 152 -12.14 6.48 -4.35
CA PHE A 152 -10.95 7.32 -4.23
C PHE A 152 -9.84 6.60 -3.45
N LEU A 153 -10.15 5.90 -2.36
CA LEU A 153 -9.11 5.31 -1.52
C LEU A 153 -8.60 3.95 -2.04
N THR A 154 -9.39 3.23 -2.82
CA THR A 154 -9.08 1.82 -3.16
C THR A 154 -9.00 1.52 -4.66
N ALA A 155 -9.69 2.29 -5.50
CA ALA A 155 -9.72 2.09 -6.95
C ALA A 155 -8.49 2.75 -7.60
N ARG A 156 -7.32 2.14 -7.42
CA ARG A 156 -6.04 2.66 -7.91
C ARG A 156 -5.33 1.65 -8.80
N TRP A 157 -5.52 1.83 -10.11
CA TRP A 157 -4.99 0.98 -11.18
C TRP A 157 -3.64 1.46 -11.75
N GLY A 158 -2.91 2.26 -10.98
CA GLY A 158 -1.64 2.83 -11.38
C GLY A 158 -0.77 3.17 -10.18
N LEU A 159 0.53 3.18 -10.40
CA LEU A 159 1.49 3.74 -9.46
C LEU A 159 2.45 4.69 -10.18
N HIS A 160 2.79 5.79 -9.52
CA HIS A 160 3.83 6.71 -9.97
C HIS A 160 5.12 6.41 -9.21
N VAL A 161 6.24 6.32 -9.94
CA VAL A 161 7.56 5.98 -9.40
C VAL A 161 8.59 6.96 -9.94
N ALA A 162 9.45 7.44 -9.06
CA ALA A 162 10.67 8.13 -9.45
C ALA A 162 11.78 7.09 -9.66
N HIS A 163 12.36 7.04 -10.84
CA HIS A 163 13.49 6.16 -11.13
C HIS A 163 14.47 6.84 -12.08
N LEU A 164 15.75 6.91 -11.69
CA LEU A 164 16.84 7.50 -12.47
C LEU A 164 16.51 8.91 -13.02
N GLY A 165 15.99 9.77 -12.14
CA GLY A 165 15.62 11.16 -12.48
C GLY A 165 14.38 11.30 -13.36
N ARG A 166 13.60 10.23 -13.56
CA ARG A 166 12.38 10.22 -14.37
C ARG A 166 11.18 9.74 -13.58
N THR A 167 10.01 10.26 -13.91
CA THR A 167 8.73 9.76 -13.42
C THR A 167 8.20 8.69 -14.36
N LEU A 168 7.90 7.52 -13.81
CA LEU A 168 7.28 6.39 -14.49
C LEU A 168 5.88 6.18 -13.93
N HIS A 169 4.96 5.77 -14.81
CA HIS A 169 3.63 5.30 -14.47
C HIS A 169 3.52 3.81 -14.81
N VAL A 170 3.26 2.99 -13.81
CA VAL A 170 3.08 1.53 -13.97
C VAL A 170 1.61 1.21 -13.74
N ARG A 171 0.98 0.56 -14.72
CA ARG A 171 -0.42 0.11 -14.60
C ARG A 171 -0.50 -1.11 -13.68
N ASN A 172 -1.45 -1.08 -12.76
CA ASN A 172 -1.84 -2.21 -11.95
C ASN A 172 -3.29 -2.59 -12.30
N ALA A 173 -3.56 -3.85 -12.54
CA ALA A 173 -4.90 -4.34 -12.89
C ALA A 173 -5.39 -5.29 -11.80
N HIS A 174 -6.48 -4.90 -11.16
CA HIS A 174 -7.25 -5.73 -10.24
C HIS A 174 -8.74 -5.39 -10.43
N PRO A 175 -9.66 -6.35 -10.20
CA PRO A 175 -11.08 -6.04 -10.16
C PRO A 175 -11.40 -5.11 -8.97
N PRO A 176 -12.57 -4.46 -8.95
CA PRO A 176 -13.03 -3.73 -7.77
C PRO A 176 -12.92 -4.59 -6.51
N TRP A 177 -12.55 -3.95 -5.40
CA TRP A 177 -12.41 -4.61 -4.12
C TRP A 177 -13.79 -4.97 -3.56
N PRO A 178 -14.01 -6.21 -3.09
CA PRO A 178 -15.14 -6.51 -2.22
C PRO A 178 -14.85 -5.90 -0.85
N LEU A 179 -15.27 -4.66 -0.65
CA LEU A 179 -14.96 -3.87 0.54
C LEU A 179 -15.96 -4.12 1.67
N ARG A 180 -15.44 -4.14 2.88
CA ARG A 180 -16.18 -4.14 4.14
C ARG A 180 -15.71 -2.96 4.97
N THR A 181 -16.62 -2.39 5.75
CA THR A 181 -16.23 -1.53 6.88
C THR A 181 -15.34 -2.32 7.84
N ALA A 182 -14.50 -1.65 8.62
CA ALA A 182 -13.73 -2.33 9.65
C ALA A 182 -13.51 -1.45 10.88
N GLU A 183 -13.56 -2.09 12.05
CA GLU A 183 -13.24 -1.48 13.33
C GLU A 183 -11.75 -1.69 13.64
N VAL A 184 -11.07 -0.63 14.10
CA VAL A 184 -9.70 -0.70 14.61
C VAL A 184 -9.75 -1.17 16.07
N THR A 185 -9.33 -2.40 16.30
CA THR A 185 -9.23 -3.00 17.65
C THR A 185 -7.85 -2.80 18.29
N GLU A 186 -6.83 -2.48 17.49
CA GLU A 186 -5.47 -2.20 17.93
C GLU A 186 -4.79 -1.37 16.83
N LEU A 187 -4.08 -0.32 17.23
CA LEU A 187 -3.25 0.48 16.34
C LEU A 187 -2.11 1.14 17.13
N ASP A 188 -0.93 0.55 17.01
CA ASP A 188 0.34 1.14 17.43
C ASP A 188 1.26 1.07 16.21
N ASP A 189 1.38 2.17 15.47
CA ASP A 189 2.09 2.22 14.19
C ASP A 189 3.26 3.22 14.20
N GLY A 190 4.45 2.71 13.91
CA GLY A 190 5.64 3.48 13.61
C GLY A 190 5.99 3.52 12.12
N LEU A 191 5.28 2.79 11.23
CA LEU A 191 5.64 2.75 9.81
C LEU A 191 5.34 4.08 9.12
N VAL A 192 4.23 4.75 9.43
CA VAL A 192 3.94 6.08 8.87
C VAL A 192 4.95 7.13 9.37
N ALA A 193 5.32 7.06 10.66
CA ALA A 193 6.37 7.92 11.21
C ALA A 193 7.74 7.67 10.56
N SER A 194 8.06 6.41 10.22
CA SER A 194 9.33 6.04 9.59
C SER A 194 9.55 6.60 8.19
N VAL A 195 8.50 7.10 7.53
CA VAL A 195 8.57 7.80 6.24
C VAL A 195 8.41 9.32 6.37
N GLY A 196 8.52 9.85 7.59
CA GLY A 196 8.49 11.29 7.87
C GLY A 196 7.09 11.88 8.06
N LEU A 197 6.02 11.06 8.00
CA LEU A 197 4.64 11.54 8.02
C LEU A 197 3.96 11.45 9.39
N GLY A 198 4.65 10.98 10.44
CA GLY A 198 4.03 10.73 11.75
C GLY A 198 3.35 11.96 12.37
N HIS A 199 3.86 13.16 12.09
CA HIS A 199 3.29 14.43 12.56
C HIS A 199 1.99 14.83 11.82
N LEU A 200 1.70 14.22 10.67
CA LEU A 200 0.50 14.49 9.88
C LEU A 200 -0.66 13.52 10.19
N VAL A 201 -0.38 12.42 10.88
CA VAL A 201 -1.36 11.36 11.17
C VAL A 201 -1.60 11.21 12.68
N SER A 202 -2.09 12.28 13.31
CA SER A 202 -2.45 12.25 14.73
C SER A 202 -3.85 11.65 14.93
N GLY A 203 -3.97 10.65 15.79
CA GLY A 203 -5.26 10.07 16.18
C GLY A 203 -5.69 8.85 15.34
N PRO A 204 -6.93 8.38 15.51
CA PRO A 204 -7.45 7.25 14.76
C PRO A 204 -7.54 7.57 13.26
N PRO A 205 -7.48 6.58 12.36
CA PRO A 205 -7.70 6.81 10.94
C PRO A 205 -9.11 7.32 10.67
N ASP A 206 -9.25 8.29 9.76
CA ASP A 206 -10.53 8.86 9.35
C ASP A 206 -11.38 7.85 8.56
N HIS A 207 -10.74 6.90 7.88
CA HIS A 207 -11.43 5.89 7.09
C HIS A 207 -10.73 4.54 7.15
N VAL A 208 -11.50 3.49 7.45
CA VAL A 208 -10.98 2.13 7.66
C VAL A 208 -11.83 1.13 6.89
N LEU A 209 -11.17 0.37 6.02
CA LEU A 209 -11.78 -0.68 5.22
C LEU A 209 -11.03 -2.00 5.36
N PHE A 210 -11.72 -3.07 5.01
CA PHE A 210 -11.14 -4.39 4.87
C PHE A 210 -11.63 -5.07 3.59
N SER A 211 -10.81 -5.94 3.02
CA SER A 211 -11.22 -6.83 1.94
C SER A 211 -10.62 -8.23 2.10
N ASP A 212 -11.44 -9.26 1.85
CA ASP A 212 -10.97 -10.66 1.82
C ASP A 212 -10.00 -10.92 0.64
N GLY A 213 -9.95 -9.99 -0.32
CA GLY A 213 -8.92 -9.93 -1.34
C GLY A 213 -9.37 -10.12 -2.78
N VAL A 214 -8.45 -9.81 -3.71
CA VAL A 214 -8.67 -9.88 -5.16
C VAL A 214 -7.45 -10.45 -5.89
N PRO A 215 -7.62 -11.05 -7.09
CA PRO A 215 -6.50 -11.32 -7.98
C PRO A 215 -5.92 -10.02 -8.55
N VAL A 216 -4.60 -9.96 -8.71
CA VAL A 216 -3.84 -8.79 -9.16
C VAL A 216 -2.87 -9.17 -10.28
N SER A 217 -2.70 -8.28 -11.25
CA SER A 217 -1.67 -8.37 -12.29
C SER A 217 -1.07 -6.99 -12.60
N PHE A 218 0.24 -6.93 -12.85
CA PHE A 218 0.94 -5.68 -13.19
C PHE A 218 1.24 -5.62 -14.69
N GLY A 219 1.06 -4.44 -15.29
CA GLY A 219 1.42 -4.14 -16.69
C GLY A 219 2.81 -3.52 -16.84
N THR A 220 3.24 -3.34 -18.09
CA THR A 220 4.55 -2.75 -18.41
C THR A 220 4.61 -1.25 -18.04
N PRO A 221 5.70 -0.78 -17.39
CA PRO A 221 5.91 0.64 -17.09
C PRO A 221 5.89 1.53 -18.33
N THR A 222 5.36 2.75 -18.18
CA THR A 222 5.35 3.80 -19.21
C THR A 222 5.87 5.10 -18.64
N ARG A 223 6.58 5.92 -19.42
CA ARG A 223 7.08 7.21 -18.94
C ARG A 223 5.95 8.23 -18.78
N VAL A 224 5.96 8.99 -17.69
CA VAL A 224 5.19 10.25 -17.61
C VAL A 224 5.98 11.28 -18.41
N ARG A 225 5.39 11.77 -19.50
CA ARG A 225 5.93 12.92 -20.24
C ARG A 225 5.07 14.11 -19.92
#